data_AF-A0A068WM46-F1
#
_entry.id   AF-A0A068WM46-F1
#
_cell.length_a   1.000
_cell.length_b   1.000
_cell.length_c   1.000
_cell.angle_alpha   90.00
_cell.angle_beta   90.00
_cell.angle_gamma   90.00
#
_symmetry.space_group_name_H-M   'P 1'
#
loop_
_entity.id
_entity.type
_entity.pdbx_description
1 polymer ?
#
loop_
_entity_poly.entity_id
_entity_poly.type
_entity_poly.pdbx_seq_one_letter_code
_entity_poly.pdbx_strand_id
1 'polypeptide(L)'
;MAIAAACRDSLQSFECACRDNTINFETIQHMLDKLFLVNGEVPNDLESLELLDAFADHFTTTCEEEVRRMVFHLLFPCGFNVNPLREQFLIRLTQLAICVGLTPLLDLVAVWLKGQIFLVIQSLSSSKDYCLLDERLVEAARPVSSFIRRIFDSLMTVDGMSEVCKDLHENADFSNAAIFDKPFINLLRLSPLFVSALVSGVTLAYSTPFIQGEKELFPPPLVIEILIIWLKSSPAQVVRQDWTTVDWKTFFLSNPPRFLDMSKVKGQDWPLLLAEAWHPVRGLVWLTVLSSNCQDLSEPVASLLAELHCELLENFATPLNRGKHSRNSSGMAADMVPIMWRLKFSTELKPLLSRFGAVFAEGVCSELFLIRIAELVFICWRSGRLLECDSGDVSNALRPFSSEGIIQIVEQGLRI
;
A
#
# COMPACT_ATOMS: atom_id res chain seq x y z
N MET A 1 -26.25 -5.98 -23.99
CA MET A 1 -26.89 -7.10 -23.26
C MET A 1 -26.39 -8.47 -23.73
N ALA A 2 -26.25 -8.73 -25.04
CA ALA A 2 -25.77 -10.02 -25.54
C ALA A 2 -24.29 -10.31 -25.19
N ILE A 3 -23.44 -9.27 -25.14
CA ILE A 3 -22.01 -9.40 -24.81
C ILE A 3 -21.84 -9.74 -23.33
N ALA A 4 -22.51 -9.00 -22.44
CA ALA A 4 -22.49 -9.28 -21.00
C ALA A 4 -22.95 -10.70 -20.67
N ALA A 5 -24.03 -11.19 -21.31
CA ALA A 5 -24.51 -12.55 -21.11
C ALA A 5 -23.49 -13.61 -21.56
N ALA A 6 -22.94 -13.48 -22.78
CA ALA A 6 -21.93 -14.40 -23.29
C ALA A 6 -20.63 -14.38 -22.44
N CYS A 7 -20.26 -13.22 -21.92
CA CYS A 7 -19.14 -13.07 -21.00
C CYS A 7 -19.38 -13.81 -19.68
N ARG A 8 -20.56 -13.65 -19.07
CA ARG A 8 -20.94 -14.38 -17.85
C ARG A 8 -20.92 -15.89 -18.05
N ASP A 9 -21.46 -16.39 -19.16
CA ASP A 9 -21.42 -17.83 -19.47
C ASP A 9 -19.98 -18.34 -19.59
N SER A 10 -19.10 -17.56 -20.23
CA SER A 10 -17.69 -17.90 -20.38
C SER A 10 -16.94 -17.88 -19.04
N LEU A 11 -17.20 -16.88 -18.19
CA LEU A 11 -16.65 -16.80 -16.84
C LEU A 11 -17.13 -17.95 -15.95
N GLN A 12 -18.42 -18.29 -16.02
CA GLN A 12 -18.97 -19.42 -15.28
C GLN A 12 -18.38 -20.75 -15.73
N SER A 13 -18.23 -20.95 -17.06
CA SER A 13 -17.55 -22.14 -17.58
C SER A 13 -16.09 -22.22 -17.10
N PHE A 14 -15.40 -21.08 -17.03
CA PHE A 14 -14.03 -21.02 -16.52
C PHE A 14 -13.96 -21.31 -15.02
N GLU A 15 -14.89 -20.77 -14.23
CA GLU A 15 -15.02 -21.07 -12.80
C GLU A 15 -15.28 -22.57 -12.56
N CYS A 16 -16.16 -23.20 -13.34
CA CYS A 16 -16.37 -24.65 -13.27
C CYS A 16 -15.08 -25.42 -13.57
N ALA A 17 -14.33 -25.02 -14.60
CA ALA A 17 -13.04 -25.65 -14.92
C ALA A 17 -12.01 -25.48 -13.78
N CYS A 18 -12.00 -24.31 -13.13
CA CYS A 18 -11.23 -24.04 -11.91
C CYS A 18 -11.61 -24.98 -10.78
N ARG A 19 -12.90 -25.09 -10.47
CA ARG A 19 -13.44 -25.94 -9.40
C ARG A 19 -13.09 -27.41 -9.62
N ASP A 20 -13.22 -27.87 -10.86
CA ASP A 20 -13.03 -29.28 -11.23
C ASP A 20 -11.55 -29.65 -11.46
N ASN A 21 -10.62 -28.69 -11.30
CA ASN A 21 -9.18 -28.86 -11.59
C ASN A 21 -8.89 -29.40 -13.00
N THR A 22 -9.71 -29.03 -13.99
CA THR A 22 -9.57 -29.48 -15.39
C THR A 22 -8.75 -28.52 -16.26
N ILE A 23 -8.12 -27.53 -15.61
CA ILE A 23 -7.35 -26.47 -16.29
C ILE A 23 -6.05 -27.01 -16.87
N ASN A 24 -5.83 -26.72 -18.15
CA ASN A 24 -4.53 -26.85 -18.79
C ASN A 24 -3.77 -25.50 -18.75
N PHE A 25 -2.79 -25.39 -17.86
CA PHE A 25 -2.00 -24.16 -17.64
C PHE A 25 -1.15 -23.72 -18.85
N GLU A 26 -0.85 -24.62 -19.80
CA GLU A 26 -0.06 -24.26 -20.99
C GLU A 26 -0.89 -23.48 -22.03
N THR A 27 -2.19 -23.75 -22.09
CA THR A 27 -3.11 -23.15 -23.09
C THR A 27 -4.07 -22.12 -22.49
N ILE A 28 -4.18 -22.07 -21.16
CA ILE A 28 -5.11 -21.20 -20.46
C ILE A 28 -4.89 -19.72 -20.77
N GLN A 29 -3.65 -19.25 -20.91
CA GLN A 29 -3.40 -17.81 -21.06
C GLN A 29 -4.03 -17.23 -22.33
N HIS A 30 -3.90 -17.92 -23.47
CA HIS A 30 -4.54 -17.50 -24.71
C HIS A 30 -6.08 -17.58 -24.60
N MET A 31 -6.61 -18.59 -23.90
CA MET A 31 -8.06 -18.70 -23.67
C MET A 31 -8.57 -17.51 -22.84
N LEU A 32 -7.86 -17.15 -21.78
CA LEU A 32 -8.25 -16.05 -20.88
C LEU A 32 -8.14 -14.68 -21.57
N ASP A 33 -7.16 -14.47 -22.45
CA ASP A 33 -7.05 -13.22 -23.22
C ASP A 33 -8.33 -12.95 -24.04
N LYS A 34 -9.00 -14.00 -24.53
CA LYS A 34 -10.25 -13.84 -25.30
C LYS A 34 -11.42 -13.31 -24.47
N LEU A 35 -11.41 -13.49 -23.15
CA LEU A 35 -12.47 -12.98 -22.27
C LEU A 35 -12.48 -11.44 -22.19
N PHE A 36 -11.39 -10.80 -22.59
CA PHE A 36 -11.23 -9.34 -22.61
C PHE A 36 -11.46 -8.72 -24.00
N LEU A 37 -11.84 -9.54 -24.99
CA LEU A 37 -12.03 -9.13 -26.38
C LEU A 37 -13.49 -9.36 -26.80
N VAL A 38 -13.99 -8.53 -27.71
CA VAL A 38 -15.29 -8.72 -28.36
C VAL A 38 -15.05 -9.05 -29.82
N ASN A 39 -15.52 -10.22 -30.27
CA ASN A 39 -15.27 -10.73 -31.63
C ASN A 39 -13.78 -10.81 -32.03
N GLY A 40 -12.87 -10.93 -31.05
CA GLY A 40 -11.43 -10.97 -31.27
C GLY A 40 -10.76 -9.60 -31.38
N GLU A 41 -11.50 -8.51 -31.21
CA GLU A 41 -11.01 -7.13 -31.25
C GLU A 41 -11.07 -6.47 -29.86
N VAL A 42 -10.30 -5.39 -29.70
CA VAL A 42 -10.33 -4.58 -28.48
C VAL A 42 -11.70 -3.91 -28.39
N PRO A 43 -12.44 -4.08 -27.28
CA PRO A 43 -13.80 -3.55 -27.15
C PRO A 43 -13.81 -2.02 -27.21
N ASN A 44 -14.86 -1.45 -27.81
CA ASN A 44 -15.14 -0.03 -27.69
C ASN A 44 -15.60 0.32 -26.25
N ASP A 45 -15.88 1.60 -25.96
CA ASP A 45 -16.21 2.02 -24.59
C ASP A 45 -17.51 1.41 -24.06
N LEU A 46 -18.54 1.27 -24.88
CA LEU A 46 -19.81 0.65 -24.47
C LEU A 46 -19.64 -0.85 -24.23
N GLU A 47 -18.94 -1.53 -25.12
CA GLU A 47 -18.62 -2.96 -24.98
C GLU A 47 -17.74 -3.22 -23.76
N SER A 48 -16.78 -2.33 -23.49
CA SER A 48 -15.95 -2.37 -22.30
C SER A 48 -16.78 -2.26 -21.03
N LEU A 49 -17.78 -1.37 -21.01
CA LEU A 49 -18.71 -1.26 -19.88
C LEU A 49 -19.54 -2.53 -19.68
N GLU A 50 -20.05 -3.14 -20.75
CA GLU A 50 -20.77 -4.43 -20.66
C GLU A 50 -19.89 -5.56 -20.11
N LEU A 51 -18.62 -5.61 -20.51
CA LEU A 51 -17.66 -6.59 -19.96
C LEU A 51 -17.34 -6.30 -18.49
N LEU A 52 -17.12 -5.05 -18.12
CA LEU A 52 -16.85 -4.66 -16.73
C LEU A 52 -18.02 -5.03 -15.81
N ASP A 53 -19.25 -4.78 -16.24
CA ASP A 53 -20.47 -5.16 -15.52
C ASP A 53 -20.56 -6.69 -15.35
N ALA A 54 -20.30 -7.47 -16.41
CA ALA A 54 -20.30 -8.92 -16.34
C ALA A 54 -19.24 -9.47 -15.36
N PHE A 55 -18.03 -8.91 -15.36
CA PHE A 55 -16.97 -9.29 -14.42
C PHE A 55 -17.33 -8.89 -12.99
N ALA A 56 -17.86 -7.68 -12.79
CA ALA A 56 -18.28 -7.18 -11.49
C ALA A 56 -19.38 -8.06 -10.87
N ASP A 57 -20.41 -8.40 -11.65
CA ASP A 57 -21.49 -9.30 -11.23
C ASP A 57 -20.95 -10.69 -10.88
N HIS A 58 -20.07 -11.26 -11.71
CA HIS A 58 -19.45 -12.56 -11.45
C HIS A 58 -18.68 -12.57 -10.13
N PHE A 59 -17.78 -11.61 -9.89
CA PHE A 59 -16.97 -11.61 -8.66
C PHE A 59 -17.77 -11.26 -7.39
N THR A 60 -19.00 -10.74 -7.52
CA THR A 60 -19.84 -10.39 -6.37
C THR A 60 -20.86 -11.48 -6.03
N THR A 61 -21.32 -12.27 -6.99
CA THR A 61 -22.42 -13.24 -6.83
C THR A 61 -22.00 -14.71 -6.65
N THR A 62 -20.73 -15.06 -6.89
CA THR A 62 -20.25 -16.46 -6.75
C THR A 62 -20.17 -16.93 -5.29
N CYS A 63 -20.66 -18.15 -5.02
CA CYS A 63 -20.82 -18.69 -3.65
C CYS A 63 -19.55 -19.30 -3.02
N GLU A 64 -18.55 -19.72 -3.79
CA GLU A 64 -17.31 -20.31 -3.26
C GLU A 64 -16.15 -19.32 -3.32
N GLU A 65 -15.78 -18.79 -2.15
CA GLU A 65 -14.76 -17.74 -2.04
C GLU A 65 -13.36 -18.20 -2.52
N GLU A 66 -12.98 -19.45 -2.27
CA GLU A 66 -11.70 -20.00 -2.73
C GLU A 66 -11.60 -20.05 -4.25
N VAL A 67 -12.65 -20.55 -4.91
CA VAL A 67 -12.69 -20.67 -6.38
C VAL A 67 -12.71 -19.28 -7.01
N ARG A 68 -13.50 -18.35 -6.45
CA ARG A 68 -13.53 -16.95 -6.88
C ARG A 68 -12.15 -16.31 -6.86
N ARG A 69 -11.39 -16.48 -5.76
CA ARG A 69 -10.02 -15.96 -5.65
C ARG A 69 -9.10 -16.57 -6.68
N MET A 70 -9.19 -17.89 -6.87
CA MET A 70 -8.38 -18.60 -7.87
C MET A 70 -8.67 -18.09 -9.29
N VAL A 71 -9.94 -17.98 -9.67
CA VAL A 71 -10.38 -17.42 -10.97
C VAL A 71 -9.82 -16.01 -11.16
N PHE A 72 -9.98 -15.13 -10.18
CA PHE A 72 -9.51 -13.76 -10.23
C PHE A 72 -8.00 -13.68 -10.49
N HIS A 73 -7.20 -14.43 -9.73
CA HIS A 73 -5.74 -14.38 -9.85
C HIS A 73 -5.19 -15.08 -11.10
N LEU A 74 -5.95 -15.99 -11.72
CA LEU A 74 -5.60 -16.54 -13.03
C LEU A 74 -5.89 -15.56 -14.17
N LEU A 75 -7.00 -14.81 -14.07
CA LEU A 75 -7.34 -13.75 -15.01
C LEU A 75 -6.34 -12.59 -14.92
N PHE A 76 -6.01 -12.18 -13.70
CA PHE A 76 -5.10 -11.08 -13.40
C PHE A 76 -3.86 -11.60 -12.66
N PRO A 77 -2.91 -12.26 -13.35
CA PRO A 77 -1.72 -12.79 -12.72
C PRO A 77 -0.78 -11.67 -12.23
N CYS A 78 0.00 -11.98 -11.20
CA CYS A 78 1.10 -11.13 -10.76
C CYS A 78 2.35 -11.36 -11.62
N GLY A 79 3.17 -10.32 -11.82
CA GLY A 79 4.40 -10.37 -12.61
C GLY A 79 4.81 -9.02 -13.20
N PHE A 80 6.03 -8.97 -13.76
CA PHE A 80 6.57 -7.75 -14.39
C PHE A 80 6.04 -7.53 -15.82
N ASN A 81 5.75 -8.63 -16.53
CA ASN A 81 5.28 -8.65 -17.91
C ASN A 81 3.78 -8.95 -17.99
N VAL A 82 2.97 -8.14 -17.31
CA VAL A 82 1.50 -8.25 -17.39
C VAL A 82 1.03 -7.81 -18.77
N ASN A 83 0.10 -8.55 -19.38
CA ASN A 83 -0.55 -8.16 -20.63
C ASN A 83 -1.19 -6.76 -20.47
N PRO A 84 -0.84 -5.76 -21.30
CA PRO A 84 -1.37 -4.39 -21.17
C PRO A 84 -2.90 -4.31 -21.21
N LEU A 85 -3.56 -5.19 -21.98
CA LEU A 85 -5.02 -5.26 -22.06
C LEU A 85 -5.62 -5.63 -20.70
N ARG A 86 -5.07 -6.66 -20.05
CA ARG A 86 -5.54 -7.11 -18.73
C ARG A 86 -5.19 -6.14 -17.63
N GLU A 87 -4.01 -5.50 -17.70
CA GLU A 87 -3.61 -4.42 -16.79
C GLU A 87 -4.62 -3.26 -16.86
N GLN A 88 -4.93 -2.79 -18.07
CA GLN A 88 -5.90 -1.72 -18.27
C GLN A 88 -7.31 -2.13 -17.84
N PHE A 89 -7.72 -3.36 -18.12
CA PHE A 89 -9.02 -3.87 -17.70
C PHE A 89 -9.14 -3.95 -16.18
N LEU A 90 -8.11 -4.46 -15.48
CA LEU A 90 -8.08 -4.51 -14.03
C LEU A 90 -8.19 -3.12 -13.40
N ILE A 91 -7.51 -2.13 -13.98
CA ILE A 91 -7.60 -0.72 -13.55
C ILE A 91 -9.04 -0.22 -13.66
N ARG A 92 -9.68 -0.40 -14.83
CA ARG A 92 -11.09 0.02 -15.04
C ARG A 92 -12.07 -0.74 -14.15
N LEU A 93 -11.85 -2.05 -13.95
CA LEU A 93 -12.66 -2.88 -13.06
C LEU A 93 -12.53 -2.43 -11.60
N THR A 94 -11.32 -2.06 -11.18
CA THR A 94 -11.08 -1.49 -9.85
C THR A 94 -11.77 -0.13 -9.72
N GLN A 95 -11.67 0.76 -10.71
CA GLN A 95 -12.35 2.06 -10.69
C GLN A 95 -13.86 1.89 -10.53
N LEU A 96 -14.47 0.99 -11.30
CA LEU A 96 -15.88 0.63 -11.16
C LEU A 96 -16.19 0.11 -9.75
N ALA A 97 -15.37 -0.81 -9.23
CA ALA A 97 -15.54 -1.38 -7.91
C ALA A 97 -15.49 -0.32 -6.79
N ILE A 98 -14.61 0.67 -6.92
CA ILE A 98 -14.51 1.78 -5.96
C ILE A 98 -15.77 2.67 -6.05
N CYS A 99 -16.18 3.05 -7.26
CA CYS A 99 -17.33 3.94 -7.46
C CYS A 99 -18.67 3.30 -7.05
N VAL A 100 -18.84 2.00 -7.28
CA VAL A 100 -20.09 1.27 -6.98
C VAL A 100 -20.08 0.66 -5.58
N GLY A 101 -18.91 0.48 -4.96
CA GLY A 101 -18.79 -0.10 -3.63
C GLY A 101 -18.79 -1.63 -3.61
N LEU A 102 -18.04 -2.25 -4.53
CA LEU A 102 -17.97 -3.71 -4.67
C LEU A 102 -16.88 -4.32 -3.78
N THR A 103 -17.11 -4.37 -2.46
CA THR A 103 -16.14 -4.87 -1.46
C THR A 103 -15.47 -6.20 -1.82
N PRO A 104 -16.19 -7.27 -2.23
CA PRO A 104 -15.54 -8.55 -2.52
C PRO A 104 -14.49 -8.47 -3.64
N LEU A 105 -14.71 -7.59 -4.61
CA LEU A 105 -13.79 -7.34 -5.70
C LEU A 105 -12.61 -6.48 -5.24
N LEU A 106 -12.84 -5.46 -4.41
CA LEU A 106 -11.78 -4.64 -3.82
C LEU A 106 -10.80 -5.48 -2.97
N ASP A 107 -11.31 -6.44 -2.20
CA ASP A 107 -10.48 -7.35 -1.40
C ASP A 107 -9.60 -8.24 -2.29
N LEU A 108 -10.13 -8.74 -3.42
CA LEU A 108 -9.38 -9.50 -4.42
C LEU A 108 -8.25 -8.66 -5.04
N VAL A 109 -8.57 -7.42 -5.40
CA VAL A 109 -7.59 -6.46 -5.94
C VAL A 109 -6.53 -6.13 -4.89
N ALA A 110 -6.90 -6.03 -3.61
CA ALA A 110 -5.96 -5.79 -2.52
C ALA A 110 -4.91 -6.90 -2.41
N VAL A 111 -5.34 -8.16 -2.49
CA VAL A 111 -4.44 -9.33 -2.51
C VAL A 111 -3.53 -9.31 -3.73
N TRP A 112 -4.08 -9.01 -4.92
CA TRP A 112 -3.28 -8.87 -6.13
C TRP A 112 -2.22 -7.78 -5.99
N LEU A 113 -2.60 -6.59 -5.51
CA LEU A 113 -1.69 -5.46 -5.35
C LEU A 113 -0.56 -5.79 -4.36
N LYS A 114 -0.88 -6.43 -3.22
CA LYS A 114 0.13 -6.93 -2.28
C LYS A 114 1.05 -7.97 -2.91
N GLY A 115 0.50 -8.90 -3.68
CA GLY A 115 1.27 -9.88 -4.44
C GLY A 115 2.25 -9.23 -5.41
N GLN A 116 1.79 -8.22 -6.16
CA GLN A 116 2.65 -7.46 -7.09
C GLN A 116 3.77 -6.73 -6.36
N ILE A 117 3.44 -5.98 -5.31
CA ILE A 117 4.42 -5.26 -4.48
C ILE A 117 5.48 -6.23 -3.95
N PHE A 118 5.07 -7.41 -3.46
CA PHE A 118 6.01 -8.41 -2.98
C PHE A 118 6.96 -8.92 -4.06
N LEU A 119 6.47 -9.18 -5.28
CA LEU A 119 7.35 -9.55 -6.40
C LEU A 119 8.38 -8.46 -6.70
N VAL A 120 7.99 -7.18 -6.63
CA VAL A 120 8.95 -6.07 -6.74
C VAL A 120 10.02 -6.19 -5.65
N ILE A 121 9.66 -6.28 -4.37
CA ILE A 121 10.63 -6.34 -3.27
C ILE A 121 11.52 -7.58 -3.32
N GLN A 122 10.96 -8.72 -3.71
CA GLN A 122 11.73 -9.96 -3.86
C GLN A 122 12.78 -9.84 -4.96
N SER A 123 12.45 -9.19 -6.09
CA SER A 123 13.42 -8.97 -7.18
C SER A 123 14.61 -8.15 -6.72
N LEU A 124 14.40 -7.16 -5.84
CA LEU A 124 15.46 -6.32 -5.27
C LEU A 124 16.37 -7.09 -4.31
N SER A 125 15.78 -7.94 -3.47
CA SER A 125 16.51 -8.68 -2.42
C SER A 125 17.48 -9.73 -2.97
N SER A 126 17.31 -10.13 -4.24
CA SER A 126 18.18 -11.08 -4.93
C SER A 126 19.47 -10.45 -5.49
N SER A 127 19.55 -9.11 -5.53
CA SER A 127 20.69 -8.39 -6.10
C SER A 127 21.73 -8.04 -5.04
N LYS A 128 23.01 -8.32 -5.31
CA LYS A 128 24.13 -7.95 -4.43
C LYS A 128 24.71 -6.56 -4.70
N ASP A 129 24.32 -5.92 -5.80
CA ASP A 129 24.89 -4.65 -6.26
C ASP A 129 23.94 -3.47 -6.05
N TYR A 130 24.26 -2.62 -5.06
CA TYR A 130 23.50 -1.42 -4.68
C TYR A 130 23.36 -0.37 -5.79
N CYS A 131 24.26 -0.34 -6.79
CA CYS A 131 24.23 0.65 -7.87
C CYS A 131 23.34 0.26 -9.07
N LEU A 132 23.06 -1.04 -9.28
CA LEU A 132 22.16 -1.54 -10.35
C LEU A 132 20.72 -1.72 -9.85
N LEU A 133 20.48 -1.41 -8.57
CA LEU A 133 19.19 -1.53 -7.90
C LEU A 133 18.19 -0.47 -8.40
N ASP A 134 18.68 0.68 -8.85
CA ASP A 134 17.84 1.82 -9.20
C ASP A 134 17.03 1.56 -10.50
N GLU A 135 17.65 1.30 -11.65
CA GLU A 135 16.90 1.07 -12.92
C GLU A 135 15.95 -0.14 -12.84
N ARG A 136 16.41 -1.22 -12.19
CA ARG A 136 15.60 -2.43 -12.00
C ARG A 136 14.42 -2.20 -11.08
N LEU A 137 14.56 -1.33 -10.07
CA LEU A 137 13.46 -0.97 -9.18
C LEU A 137 12.34 -0.28 -9.96
N VAL A 138 12.65 0.63 -10.88
CA VAL A 138 11.64 1.31 -11.70
C VAL A 138 10.95 0.33 -12.63
N GLU A 139 11.69 -0.52 -13.34
CA GLU A 139 11.10 -1.52 -14.22
C GLU A 139 10.20 -2.50 -13.45
N ALA A 140 10.67 -2.96 -12.29
CA ALA A 140 9.90 -3.86 -11.43
C ALA A 140 8.67 -3.16 -10.82
N ALA A 141 8.79 -1.89 -10.42
CA ALA A 141 7.71 -1.11 -9.83
C ALA A 141 6.73 -0.54 -10.88
N ARG A 142 7.03 -0.63 -12.18
CA ARG A 142 6.19 -0.11 -13.27
C ARG A 142 4.73 -0.56 -13.17
N PRO A 143 4.39 -1.86 -12.98
CA PRO A 143 2.99 -2.29 -12.92
C PRO A 143 2.24 -1.68 -11.73
N VAL A 144 2.89 -1.60 -10.56
CA VAL A 144 2.31 -0.97 -9.37
C VAL A 144 2.14 0.53 -9.59
N SER A 145 3.15 1.20 -10.14
CA SER A 145 3.13 2.65 -10.39
C SER A 145 2.06 3.03 -11.42
N SER A 146 1.94 2.26 -12.50
CA SER A 146 0.91 2.42 -13.54
C SER A 146 -0.49 2.26 -12.95
N PHE A 147 -0.71 1.19 -12.17
CA PHE A 147 -1.97 0.94 -11.50
C PHE A 147 -2.34 2.09 -10.57
N ILE A 148 -1.46 2.46 -9.64
CA ILE A 148 -1.72 3.50 -8.65
C ILE A 148 -2.00 4.84 -9.32
N ARG A 149 -1.13 5.31 -10.23
CA ARG A 149 -1.31 6.60 -10.90
C ARG A 149 -2.65 6.64 -11.63
N ARG A 150 -2.99 5.61 -12.40
CA ARG A 150 -4.27 5.57 -13.14
C ARG A 150 -5.51 5.51 -12.25
N ILE A 151 -5.46 4.82 -11.10
CA ILE A 151 -6.57 4.83 -10.13
C ILE A 151 -6.78 6.24 -9.58
N PHE A 152 -5.70 6.90 -9.14
CA PHE A 152 -5.78 8.27 -8.60
C PHE A 152 -6.18 9.28 -9.68
N ASP A 153 -5.52 9.30 -10.84
CA ASP A 153 -5.81 10.24 -11.93
C ASP A 153 -7.28 10.17 -12.38
N SER A 154 -7.86 8.97 -12.40
CA SER A 154 -9.25 8.80 -12.88
C SER A 154 -10.29 9.13 -11.82
N LEU A 155 -10.01 8.90 -10.53
CA LEU A 155 -10.99 9.09 -9.47
C LEU A 155 -10.88 10.45 -8.77
N MET A 156 -9.74 11.13 -8.89
CA MET A 156 -9.57 12.51 -8.45
C MET A 156 -10.37 13.50 -9.32
N THR A 157 -10.76 13.12 -10.53
CA THR A 157 -11.59 13.94 -11.43
C THR A 157 -13.09 13.82 -11.18
N VAL A 158 -13.51 12.98 -10.23
CA VAL A 158 -14.92 12.89 -9.84
C VAL A 158 -15.37 14.21 -9.21
N ASP A 159 -16.48 14.77 -9.73
CA ASP A 159 -17.00 16.07 -9.32
C ASP A 159 -17.15 16.19 -7.80
N GLY A 160 -16.69 17.30 -7.23
CA GLY A 160 -16.77 17.58 -5.80
C GLY A 160 -15.74 16.83 -4.94
N MET A 161 -14.83 16.05 -5.53
CA MET A 161 -13.83 15.28 -4.76
C MET A 161 -12.81 16.19 -4.08
N SER A 162 -12.26 17.18 -4.79
CA SER A 162 -11.27 18.10 -4.22
C SER A 162 -11.86 18.96 -3.10
N GLU A 163 -13.10 19.42 -3.27
CA GLU A 163 -13.81 20.22 -2.28
C GLU A 163 -14.06 19.42 -1.00
N VAL A 164 -14.50 18.17 -1.12
CA VAL A 164 -14.70 17.27 0.04
C VAL A 164 -13.38 16.96 0.73
N CYS A 165 -12.29 16.71 -0.03
CA CYS A 165 -10.97 16.49 0.59
C CYS A 165 -10.51 17.71 1.39
N LYS A 166 -10.64 18.93 0.83
CA LYS A 166 -10.28 20.16 1.53
C LYS A 166 -11.10 20.37 2.80
N ASP A 167 -12.41 20.20 2.73
CA ASP A 167 -13.29 20.31 3.90
C ASP A 167 -12.94 19.29 4.99
N LEU A 168 -12.71 18.03 4.62
CA LEU A 168 -12.30 16.99 5.56
C LEU A 168 -10.90 17.22 6.14
N HIS A 169 -10.00 17.78 5.35
CA HIS A 169 -8.64 18.10 5.80
C HIS A 169 -8.66 19.22 6.86
N GLU A 170 -9.49 20.25 6.67
CA GLU A 170 -9.62 21.39 7.58
C GLU A 170 -10.45 21.07 8.83
N ASN A 171 -11.59 20.39 8.67
CA ASN A 171 -12.60 20.24 9.72
C ASN A 171 -12.65 18.84 10.36
N ALA A 172 -12.05 17.83 9.71
CA ALA A 172 -12.08 16.42 10.13
C ALA A 172 -13.49 15.88 10.45
N ASP A 173 -14.53 16.45 9.82
CA ASP A 173 -15.92 16.13 10.13
C ASP A 173 -16.47 15.01 9.23
N PHE A 174 -16.51 13.79 9.78
CA PHE A 174 -17.10 12.63 9.13
C PHE A 174 -18.60 12.43 9.42
N SER A 175 -19.27 13.40 10.05
CA SER A 175 -20.68 13.30 10.43
C SER A 175 -21.63 13.33 9.22
N ASN A 176 -21.27 14.05 8.16
CA ASN A 176 -22.06 14.13 6.94
C ASN A 176 -21.93 12.85 6.11
N ALA A 177 -23.00 12.07 6.01
CA ALA A 177 -22.99 10.82 5.24
C ALA A 177 -22.69 11.00 3.75
N ALA A 178 -22.98 12.18 3.16
CA ALA A 178 -22.79 12.45 1.74
C ALA A 178 -21.30 12.49 1.31
N ILE A 179 -20.36 12.68 2.24
CA ILE A 179 -18.93 12.61 1.92
C ILE A 179 -18.52 11.20 1.49
N PHE A 180 -19.26 10.17 1.93
CA PHE A 180 -19.01 8.78 1.56
C PHE A 180 -19.61 8.41 0.21
N ASP A 181 -20.26 9.34 -0.49
CA ASP A 181 -20.54 9.19 -1.92
C ASP A 181 -19.25 9.40 -2.74
N LYS A 182 -18.17 9.90 -2.13
CA LYS A 182 -16.89 10.13 -2.79
C LYS A 182 -16.02 8.87 -2.79
N PRO A 183 -15.42 8.48 -3.94
CA PRO A 183 -14.71 7.21 -4.12
C PRO A 183 -13.66 6.89 -3.03
N PHE A 184 -12.66 7.75 -2.84
CA PHE A 184 -11.56 7.48 -1.88
C PHE A 184 -11.97 7.61 -0.43
N ILE A 185 -12.98 8.43 -0.12
CA ILE A 185 -13.48 8.57 1.25
C ILE A 185 -14.28 7.34 1.65
N ASN A 186 -15.11 6.82 0.73
CA ASN A 186 -15.90 5.62 0.97
C ASN A 186 -15.05 4.36 1.16
N LEU A 187 -13.86 4.30 0.56
CA LEU A 187 -12.97 3.14 0.68
C LEU A 187 -12.67 2.73 2.12
N LEU A 188 -12.60 3.71 3.04
CA LEU A 188 -12.43 3.46 4.47
C LEU A 188 -13.54 2.54 5.03
N ARG A 189 -14.78 2.71 4.56
CA ARG A 189 -15.94 1.89 4.97
C ARG A 189 -16.07 0.60 4.17
N LEU A 190 -15.70 0.64 2.89
CA LEU A 190 -15.92 -0.46 1.97
C LEU A 190 -14.90 -1.59 2.14
N SER A 191 -13.61 -1.25 2.20
CA SER A 191 -12.55 -2.25 2.14
C SER A 191 -11.24 -1.75 2.77
N PRO A 192 -11.04 -1.94 4.09
CA PRO A 192 -9.80 -1.62 4.79
C PRO A 192 -8.59 -2.39 4.24
N LEU A 193 -8.78 -3.61 3.74
CA LEU A 193 -7.73 -4.39 3.05
C LEU A 193 -7.21 -3.64 1.84
N PHE A 194 -8.12 -3.18 0.97
CA PHE A 194 -7.74 -2.39 -0.20
C PHE A 194 -7.11 -1.04 0.15
N VAL A 195 -7.61 -0.31 1.16
CA VAL A 195 -6.94 0.92 1.64
C VAL A 195 -5.51 0.61 2.09
N SER A 196 -5.32 -0.44 2.91
CA SER A 196 -4.01 -0.88 3.37
C SER A 196 -3.08 -1.23 2.20
N ALA A 197 -3.59 -1.94 1.18
CA ALA A 197 -2.82 -2.27 -0.02
C ALA A 197 -2.51 -1.02 -0.88
N LEU A 198 -3.45 -0.09 -1.02
CA LEU A 198 -3.27 1.17 -1.75
C LEU A 198 -2.21 2.04 -1.09
N VAL A 199 -2.20 2.18 0.24
CA VAL A 199 -1.15 2.97 0.93
C VAL A 199 0.23 2.36 0.69
N SER A 200 0.36 1.02 0.72
CA SER A 200 1.60 0.34 0.30
C SER A 200 1.96 0.61 -1.17
N GLY A 201 0.99 0.61 -2.07
CA GLY A 201 1.20 0.87 -3.50
C GLY A 201 1.59 2.31 -3.79
N VAL A 202 0.87 3.29 -3.25
CA VAL A 202 1.16 4.74 -3.29
C VAL A 202 2.57 4.99 -2.79
N THR A 203 2.91 4.38 -1.66
CA THR A 203 4.28 4.43 -1.17
C THR A 203 5.24 3.95 -2.26
N LEU A 204 5.12 2.70 -2.73
CA LEU A 204 6.11 2.13 -3.65
C LEU A 204 6.25 2.99 -4.91
N ALA A 205 5.12 3.46 -5.45
CA ALA A 205 5.04 4.24 -6.68
C ALA A 205 5.73 5.60 -6.58
N TYR A 206 5.67 6.24 -5.41
CA TYR A 206 6.21 7.59 -5.23
C TYR A 206 7.51 7.65 -4.41
N SER A 207 7.81 6.66 -3.58
CA SER A 207 9.13 6.55 -2.90
C SER A 207 10.23 6.11 -3.86
N THR A 208 9.92 5.29 -4.86
CA THR A 208 10.88 4.83 -5.87
C THR A 208 11.58 6.01 -6.59
N PRO A 209 10.86 7.01 -7.14
CA PRO A 209 11.48 8.21 -7.71
C PRO A 209 12.41 8.97 -6.73
N PHE A 210 12.01 9.11 -5.46
CA PHE A 210 12.86 9.77 -4.46
C PHE A 210 14.15 9.00 -4.17
N ILE A 211 14.11 7.66 -4.21
CA ILE A 211 15.30 6.82 -4.04
C ILE A 211 16.31 7.10 -5.17
N GLN A 212 15.84 7.38 -6.38
CA GLN A 212 16.66 7.64 -7.55
C GLN A 212 17.05 9.12 -7.73
N GLY A 213 16.49 10.02 -6.92
CA GLY A 213 16.67 11.46 -7.10
C GLY A 213 15.97 12.01 -8.35
N GLU A 214 14.93 11.33 -8.84
CA GLU A 214 14.11 11.82 -9.95
C GLU A 214 13.29 13.04 -9.52
N LYS A 215 13.51 14.16 -10.21
CA LYS A 215 12.97 15.48 -9.84
C LYS A 215 11.52 15.73 -10.29
N GLU A 216 10.92 14.85 -11.08
CA GLU A 216 9.63 15.14 -11.74
C GLU A 216 8.47 14.24 -11.31
N LEU A 217 8.71 13.24 -10.45
CA LEU A 217 7.75 12.18 -10.15
C LEU A 217 7.33 12.15 -8.68
N PHE A 218 6.79 13.28 -8.22
CA PHE A 218 6.23 13.42 -6.86
C PHE A 218 4.77 13.00 -6.76
N PRO A 219 4.28 12.63 -5.56
CA PRO A 219 2.85 12.47 -5.33
C PRO A 219 2.12 13.80 -5.59
N PRO A 220 1.00 13.80 -6.33
CA PRO A 220 0.14 14.97 -6.43
C PRO A 220 -0.34 15.42 -5.04
N PRO A 221 -0.53 16.73 -4.78
CA PRO A 221 -0.99 17.25 -3.48
C PRO A 221 -2.21 16.52 -2.92
N LEU A 222 -3.22 16.31 -3.77
CA LEU A 222 -4.47 15.67 -3.38
C LEU A 222 -4.28 14.20 -2.95
N VAL A 223 -3.27 13.50 -3.47
CA VAL A 223 -2.92 12.15 -2.99
C VAL A 223 -2.41 12.22 -1.55
N ILE A 224 -1.58 13.22 -1.23
CA ILE A 224 -1.04 13.43 0.13
C ILE A 224 -2.16 13.82 1.09
N GLU A 225 -3.06 14.73 0.67
CA GLU A 225 -4.26 15.09 1.44
C GLU A 225 -5.11 13.85 1.77
N ILE A 226 -5.37 12.98 0.79
CA ILE A 226 -6.12 11.72 1.03
C ILE A 226 -5.41 10.83 2.05
N LEU A 227 -4.09 10.69 1.98
CA LEU A 227 -3.32 9.92 2.96
C LEU A 227 -3.44 10.51 4.38
N ILE A 228 -3.37 11.84 4.50
CA ILE A 228 -3.55 12.56 5.78
C ILE A 228 -4.97 12.31 6.31
N ILE A 229 -5.99 12.46 5.48
CA ILE A 229 -7.40 12.21 5.85
C ILE A 229 -7.58 10.77 6.33
N TRP A 230 -7.02 9.80 5.60
CA TRP A 230 -7.07 8.38 5.99
C TRP A 230 -6.36 8.10 7.31
N LEU A 231 -5.22 8.74 7.58
CA LEU A 231 -4.51 8.66 8.86
C LEU A 231 -5.32 9.27 10.01
N LYS A 232 -5.85 10.49 9.84
CA LYS A 232 -6.67 11.18 10.85
C LYS A 232 -7.96 10.42 11.16
N SER A 233 -8.50 9.71 10.16
CA SER A 233 -9.75 8.92 10.31
C SER A 233 -9.58 7.56 10.99
N SER A 234 -8.36 7.01 11.01
CA SER A 234 -8.06 5.69 11.58
C SER A 234 -8.31 5.57 13.09
N PRO A 235 -7.88 6.52 13.95
CA PRO A 235 -8.13 6.46 15.40
C PRO A 235 -9.57 6.84 15.80
N ALA A 236 -10.35 7.46 14.91
CA ALA A 236 -11.74 7.78 15.16
C ALA A 236 -12.61 6.54 14.92
N GLN A 237 -13.23 6.00 15.98
CA GLN A 237 -14.12 4.82 16.00
C GLN A 237 -15.36 4.89 15.06
N VAL A 238 -15.43 5.87 14.17
CA VAL A 238 -16.54 6.16 13.24
C VAL A 238 -16.56 5.18 12.05
N VAL A 239 -15.42 4.57 11.70
CA VAL A 239 -15.32 3.62 10.59
C VAL A 239 -15.19 2.19 11.15
N ARG A 240 -16.05 1.27 10.69
CA ARG A 240 -16.26 -0.07 11.27
C ARG A 240 -15.02 -0.97 11.36
N GLN A 241 -13.95 -0.69 10.61
CA GLN A 241 -12.66 -1.39 10.63
C GLN A 241 -11.55 -0.44 10.18
N ASP A 242 -10.38 -0.54 10.82
CA ASP A 242 -9.24 0.35 10.57
C ASP A 242 -8.19 -0.33 9.68
N TRP A 243 -7.89 0.29 8.54
CA TRP A 243 -6.88 -0.15 7.57
C TRP A 243 -5.47 -0.26 8.18
N THR A 244 -5.18 0.51 9.25
CA THR A 244 -3.91 0.47 9.96
C THR A 244 -3.71 -0.81 10.77
N THR A 245 -4.80 -1.50 11.10
CA THR A 245 -4.83 -2.71 11.94
C THR A 245 -4.93 -4.00 11.15
N VAL A 246 -4.94 -3.92 9.81
CA VAL A 246 -5.03 -5.09 8.93
C VAL A 246 -3.89 -6.07 9.20
N ASP A 247 -4.24 -7.24 9.74
CA ASP A 247 -3.32 -8.35 9.95
C ASP A 247 -3.21 -9.19 8.67
N TRP A 248 -2.38 -8.69 7.75
CA TRP A 248 -2.05 -9.39 6.50
C TRP A 248 -1.49 -10.80 6.75
N LYS A 249 -0.80 -11.02 7.88
CA LYS A 249 -0.25 -12.34 8.21
C LYS A 249 -1.38 -13.32 8.49
N THR A 250 -2.29 -12.99 9.41
CA THR A 250 -3.45 -13.84 9.70
C THR A 250 -4.33 -14.03 8.47
N PHE A 251 -4.50 -12.98 7.67
CA PHE A 251 -5.23 -13.05 6.41
C PHE A 251 -4.59 -14.06 5.44
N PHE A 252 -3.29 -13.98 5.14
CA PHE A 252 -2.64 -14.89 4.19
C PHE A 252 -2.46 -16.31 4.73
N LEU A 253 -2.34 -16.49 6.04
CA LEU A 253 -2.34 -17.83 6.65
C LEU A 253 -3.69 -18.53 6.46
N SER A 254 -4.78 -17.77 6.49
CA SER A 254 -6.14 -18.29 6.25
C SER A 254 -6.44 -18.39 4.76
N ASN A 255 -5.81 -17.54 3.94
CA ASN A 255 -6.11 -17.34 2.52
C ASN A 255 -4.81 -17.34 1.70
N PRO A 256 -4.13 -18.49 1.56
CA PRO A 256 -2.83 -18.55 0.90
C PRO A 256 -2.98 -18.21 -0.60
N PRO A 257 -2.17 -17.27 -1.12
CA PRO A 257 -2.22 -16.91 -2.53
C PRO A 257 -1.64 -18.04 -3.38
N ARG A 258 -2.51 -18.80 -4.06
CA ARG A 258 -2.13 -19.97 -4.88
C ARG A 258 -1.32 -19.63 -6.13
N PHE A 259 -1.20 -18.35 -6.50
CA PHE A 259 -0.48 -17.89 -7.70
C PHE A 259 1.00 -17.57 -7.45
N LEU A 260 1.47 -17.58 -6.19
CA LEU A 260 2.89 -17.38 -5.83
C LEU A 260 3.65 -18.71 -5.67
N ASP A 261 3.12 -19.82 -6.19
CA ASP A 261 3.79 -21.14 -6.22
C ASP A 261 4.99 -21.16 -7.22
N MET A 262 5.87 -20.17 -7.10
CA MET A 262 7.26 -20.27 -7.54
C MET A 262 7.90 -21.39 -6.70
N SER A 263 8.21 -22.51 -7.36
CA SER A 263 9.03 -23.63 -6.90
C SER A 263 9.27 -23.67 -5.39
N LYS A 264 8.47 -24.44 -4.64
CA LYS A 264 8.63 -24.72 -3.19
C LYS A 264 10.10 -24.63 -2.73
N VAL A 265 10.56 -23.44 -2.34
CA VAL A 265 11.86 -23.28 -1.70
C VAL A 265 11.60 -23.75 -0.28
N LYS A 266 11.96 -25.03 -0.02
CA LYS A 266 11.79 -25.65 1.30
C LYS A 266 12.31 -24.70 2.37
N GLY A 267 11.43 -24.26 3.27
CA GLY A 267 11.79 -23.49 4.47
C GLY A 267 11.40 -22.00 4.48
N GLN A 268 10.72 -21.46 3.46
CA GLN A 268 10.18 -20.10 3.50
C GLN A 268 8.67 -20.08 3.78
N ASP A 269 8.25 -19.34 4.81
CA ASP A 269 6.85 -19.09 5.16
C ASP A 269 6.32 -17.94 4.27
N TRP A 270 5.86 -18.26 3.06
CA TRP A 270 5.39 -17.29 2.07
C TRP A 270 4.30 -16.34 2.60
N PRO A 271 3.27 -16.81 3.33
CA PRO A 271 2.32 -15.92 4.01
C PRO A 271 2.99 -14.85 4.87
N LEU A 272 4.03 -15.21 5.62
CA LEU A 272 4.78 -14.28 6.45
C LEU A 272 5.59 -13.28 5.62
N LEU A 273 6.29 -13.75 4.59
CA LEU A 273 7.08 -12.89 3.69
C LEU A 273 6.20 -11.87 2.96
N LEU A 274 5.04 -12.30 2.46
CA LEU A 274 4.07 -11.45 1.78
C LEU A 274 3.44 -10.44 2.73
N ALA A 275 3.11 -10.84 3.97
CA ALA A 275 2.54 -9.94 4.97
C ALA A 275 3.52 -8.83 5.38
N GLU A 276 4.82 -9.13 5.46
CA GLU A 276 5.85 -8.15 5.77
C GLU A 276 6.27 -7.30 4.56
N ALA A 277 5.92 -7.70 3.33
CA ALA A 277 6.31 -7.00 2.12
C ALA A 277 5.73 -5.58 2.08
N TRP A 278 6.63 -4.60 2.16
CA TRP A 278 6.33 -3.17 2.01
C TRP A 278 5.12 -2.70 2.84
N HIS A 279 5.13 -3.00 4.14
CA HIS A 279 4.09 -2.57 5.07
C HIS A 279 3.78 -1.07 4.93
N PRO A 280 2.50 -0.63 4.94
CA PRO A 280 2.10 0.75 4.65
C PRO A 280 2.90 1.81 5.42
N VAL A 281 3.17 1.51 6.69
CA VAL A 281 3.92 2.35 7.63
C VAL A 281 5.36 2.58 7.22
N ARG A 282 6.06 1.50 6.83
CA ARG A 282 7.44 1.57 6.32
C ARG A 282 7.48 2.56 5.18
N GLY A 283 6.44 2.46 4.35
CA GLY A 283 6.28 3.31 3.22
C GLY A 283 6.09 4.78 3.50
N LEU A 284 5.12 5.11 4.35
CA LEU A 284 4.85 6.48 4.74
C LEU A 284 6.07 7.12 5.40
N VAL A 285 6.80 6.38 6.25
CA VAL A 285 8.09 6.81 6.80
C VAL A 285 9.07 7.16 5.68
N TRP A 286 9.23 6.28 4.70
CA TRP A 286 10.17 6.51 3.61
C TRP A 286 9.75 7.70 2.75
N LEU A 287 8.46 7.85 2.48
CA LEU A 287 7.92 8.98 1.73
C LEU A 287 8.22 10.31 2.42
N THR A 288 7.97 10.42 3.72
CA THR A 288 8.19 11.68 4.46
C THR A 288 9.66 11.95 4.73
N VAL A 289 10.46 10.92 5.00
CA VAL A 289 11.90 11.07 5.23
C VAL A 289 12.63 11.39 3.92
N LEU A 290 12.44 10.63 2.84
CA LEU A 290 13.19 10.83 1.60
C LEU A 290 12.83 12.15 0.90
N SER A 291 11.57 12.56 0.98
CA SER A 291 11.09 13.78 0.32
C SER A 291 11.76 15.06 0.83
N SER A 292 12.30 15.08 2.05
CA SER A 292 12.98 16.28 2.57
C SER A 292 14.30 16.58 1.88
N ASN A 293 14.88 15.62 1.13
CA ASN A 293 16.06 15.85 0.31
C ASN A 293 15.73 16.37 -1.09
N CYS A 294 14.45 16.49 -1.44
CA CYS A 294 14.05 16.98 -2.75
C CYS A 294 14.04 18.51 -2.79
N GLN A 295 14.84 19.09 -3.70
CA GLN A 295 15.01 20.55 -3.82
C GLN A 295 13.91 21.25 -4.63
N ASP A 296 13.17 20.51 -5.48
CA ASP A 296 12.24 21.08 -6.47
C ASP A 296 10.76 20.90 -6.07
N LEU A 297 10.48 20.60 -4.80
CA LEU A 297 9.11 20.51 -4.30
C LEU A 297 8.46 21.88 -4.24
N SER A 298 7.26 22.00 -4.82
CA SER A 298 6.42 23.17 -4.62
C SER A 298 6.04 23.32 -3.14
N GLU A 299 5.89 24.55 -2.67
CA GLU A 299 5.51 24.87 -1.28
C GLU A 299 4.27 24.11 -0.78
N PRO A 300 3.16 23.98 -1.56
CA PRO A 300 2.00 23.20 -1.12
C PRO A 300 2.31 21.73 -0.85
N VAL A 301 3.10 21.10 -1.73
CA VAL A 301 3.51 19.70 -1.58
C VAL A 301 4.43 19.52 -0.38
N ALA A 302 5.39 20.43 -0.19
CA ALA A 302 6.31 20.39 0.95
C ALA A 302 5.56 20.53 2.29
N SER A 303 4.56 21.42 2.34
CA SER A 303 3.70 21.62 3.52
C SER A 303 2.90 20.37 3.84
N LEU A 304 2.24 19.76 2.85
CA LEU A 304 1.46 18.54 3.05
C LEU A 304 2.34 17.36 3.47
N LEU A 305 3.55 17.22 2.92
CA LEU A 305 4.49 16.18 3.36
C LEU A 305 4.99 16.39 4.79
N ALA A 306 5.12 17.64 5.23
CA ALA A 306 5.46 17.96 6.62
C ALA A 306 4.29 17.60 7.56
N GLU A 307 3.06 17.92 7.18
CA GLU A 307 1.88 17.53 7.95
C GLU A 307 1.74 16.00 8.02
N LEU A 308 1.89 15.30 6.89
CA LEU A 308 1.87 13.84 6.85
C LEU A 308 2.92 13.22 7.80
N HIS A 309 4.10 13.84 7.90
CA HIS A 309 5.15 13.43 8.85
C HIS A 309 4.68 13.63 10.30
N CYS A 310 4.12 14.80 10.64
CA CYS A 310 3.59 15.08 11.97
C CYS A 310 2.50 14.08 12.37
N GLU A 311 1.51 13.84 11.50
CA GLU A 311 0.45 12.85 11.73
C GLU A 311 1.04 11.45 11.97
N LEU A 312 2.03 11.04 11.17
CA LEU A 312 2.71 9.75 11.35
C LEU A 312 3.40 9.67 12.72
N LEU A 313 4.09 10.73 13.14
CA LEU A 313 4.73 10.80 14.45
C LEU A 313 3.72 10.73 15.60
N GLU A 314 2.57 11.39 15.50
CA GLU A 314 1.50 11.31 16.50
C GLU A 314 0.95 9.89 16.66
N ASN A 315 0.75 9.20 15.52
CA ASN A 315 0.36 7.79 15.50
C ASN A 315 1.40 6.89 16.18
N PHE A 316 2.69 7.18 16.01
CA PHE A 316 3.77 6.49 16.72
C PHE A 316 3.88 6.89 18.20
N ALA A 317 3.59 8.14 18.55
CA ALA A 317 3.71 8.64 19.91
C ALA A 317 2.77 7.93 20.89
N THR A 318 1.63 7.45 20.39
CA THR A 318 0.68 6.65 21.18
C THR A 318 1.37 5.37 21.68
N PRO A 319 1.63 5.22 22.99
CA PRO A 319 2.36 4.06 23.50
C PRO A 319 1.55 2.78 23.29
N LEU A 320 2.25 1.68 22.99
CA LEU A 320 1.60 0.36 23.02
C LEU A 320 1.09 0.12 24.44
N ASN A 321 -0.20 -0.18 24.60
CA ASN A 321 -0.76 -0.62 25.87
C ASN A 321 0.02 -1.86 26.33
N ARG A 322 1.03 -1.65 27.18
CA ARG A 322 1.73 -2.71 27.91
C ARG A 322 0.78 -3.14 29.01
N GLY A 323 -0.31 -3.81 28.62
CA GLY A 323 -1.24 -4.41 29.54
C GLY A 323 -0.49 -5.39 30.43
N LYS A 324 -0.06 -4.94 31.60
CA LYS A 324 -0.05 -5.81 32.77
C LYS A 324 -1.47 -6.30 32.88
N HIS A 325 -1.66 -7.62 32.85
CA HIS A 325 -2.89 -8.24 33.33
C HIS A 325 -3.10 -7.88 34.80
N SER A 326 -3.56 -6.66 35.12
CA SER A 326 -4.15 -6.39 36.42
C SER A 326 -5.59 -6.89 36.34
N ARG A 327 -5.79 -8.09 36.90
CA ARG A 327 -7.11 -8.52 37.36
C ARG A 327 -7.74 -7.36 38.14
N ASN A 328 -8.97 -7.02 37.76
CA ASN A 328 -9.90 -6.13 38.45
C ASN A 328 -9.72 -4.63 38.20
N SER A 329 -10.36 -4.12 37.14
CA SER A 329 -11.08 -2.86 37.24
C SER A 329 -12.16 -2.78 36.15
N SER A 330 -13.41 -2.91 36.59
CA SER A 330 -14.60 -2.53 35.83
C SER A 330 -14.61 -1.01 35.68
N GLY A 331 -14.08 -0.53 34.56
CA GLY A 331 -14.19 0.86 34.14
C GLY A 331 -14.34 0.86 32.64
N MET A 332 -15.47 1.36 32.14
CA MET A 332 -15.71 1.56 30.71
C MET A 332 -14.76 2.65 30.19
N ALA A 333 -13.52 2.28 29.90
CA ALA A 333 -12.74 2.99 28.91
C ALA A 333 -13.18 2.42 27.57
N ALA A 334 -13.60 3.28 26.64
CA ALA A 334 -13.74 2.86 25.25
C ALA A 334 -12.38 2.30 24.83
N ASP A 335 -12.30 0.99 24.59
CA ASP A 335 -11.10 0.30 24.16
C ASP A 335 -10.70 0.90 22.79
N MET A 336 -9.88 1.96 22.83
CA MET A 336 -9.13 2.42 21.68
C MET A 336 -8.25 1.25 21.27
N VAL A 337 -8.59 0.57 20.17
CA VAL A 337 -7.73 -0.45 19.57
C VAL A 337 -6.47 0.30 19.12
N PRO A 338 -5.31 0.12 19.77
CA PRO A 338 -4.15 0.91 19.43
C PRO A 338 -3.69 0.50 18.03
N ILE A 339 -3.39 1.49 17.19
CA ILE A 339 -2.69 1.31 15.93
C ILE A 339 -1.46 0.46 16.20
N MET A 340 -1.29 -0.69 15.53
CA MET A 340 -0.30 -1.72 15.89
C MET A 340 1.07 -1.52 15.23
N TRP A 341 1.29 -0.32 14.67
CA TRP A 341 2.45 0.01 13.87
C TRP A 341 3.74 -0.09 14.66
N ARG A 342 4.71 -0.79 14.06
CA ARG A 342 6.05 -0.98 14.60
C ARG A 342 7.05 -0.80 13.48
N LEU A 343 8.25 -0.33 13.82
CA LEU A 343 9.37 -0.22 12.91
C LEU A 343 10.50 -1.13 13.37
N LYS A 344 11.09 -1.88 12.45
CA LYS A 344 12.30 -2.69 12.68
C LYS A 344 13.53 -1.87 12.31
N PHE A 345 14.33 -1.47 13.29
CA PHE A 345 15.49 -0.61 13.05
C PHE A 345 16.49 -1.22 12.06
N SER A 346 16.80 -2.50 12.24
CA SER A 346 17.77 -3.28 11.47
C SER A 346 17.52 -3.28 9.96
N THR A 347 16.24 -3.39 9.57
CA THR A 347 15.80 -3.66 8.20
C THR A 347 15.13 -2.47 7.54
N GLU A 348 14.68 -1.47 8.31
CA GLU A 348 13.88 -0.36 7.78
C GLU A 348 14.59 1.00 7.89
N LEU A 349 15.33 1.24 8.98
CA LEU A 349 15.99 2.53 9.23
C LEU A 349 17.49 2.49 8.98
N LYS A 350 18.18 1.44 9.46
CA LYS A 350 19.62 1.28 9.32
C LYS A 350 20.12 1.28 7.86
N PRO A 351 19.44 0.64 6.88
CA PRO A 351 19.88 0.69 5.49
C PRO A 351 19.84 2.10 4.90
N LEU A 352 18.81 2.89 5.24
CA LEU A 352 18.70 4.29 4.82
C LEU A 352 19.83 5.11 5.45
N LEU A 353 20.01 5.01 6.77
CA LEU A 353 21.08 5.71 7.47
C LEU A 353 22.46 5.37 6.89
N SER A 354 22.68 4.12 6.47
CA SER A 354 23.92 3.70 5.83
C SER A 354 24.10 4.32 4.44
N ARG A 355 23.04 4.33 3.60
CA ARG A 355 23.05 4.94 2.27
C ARG A 355 23.30 6.45 2.36
N PHE A 356 22.53 7.14 3.19
CA PHE A 356 22.64 8.59 3.32
C PHE A 356 23.86 9.04 4.11
N GLY A 357 24.39 8.21 5.01
CA GLY A 357 25.65 8.49 5.70
C GLY A 357 26.82 8.58 4.73
N ALA A 358 26.83 7.73 3.68
CA ALA A 358 27.80 7.84 2.60
C ALA A 358 27.63 9.14 1.80
N VAL A 359 26.40 9.50 1.46
CA VAL A 359 26.05 10.75 0.74
C VAL A 359 26.36 12.00 1.58
N PHE A 360 26.25 11.92 2.90
CA PHE A 360 26.60 13.01 3.82
C PHE A 360 28.11 13.26 3.85
N ALA A 361 28.93 12.21 3.77
CA ALA A 361 30.38 12.39 3.62
C ALA A 361 30.77 13.15 2.34
N GLU A 362 29.87 13.19 1.36
CA GLU A 362 29.99 13.96 0.11
C GLU A 362 29.28 15.33 0.16
N GLY A 363 28.60 15.67 1.26
CA GLY A 363 27.98 16.98 1.50
C GLY A 363 26.60 17.21 0.88
N VAL A 364 25.85 16.15 0.52
CA VAL A 364 24.66 16.24 -0.35
C VAL A 364 23.31 16.08 0.37
N CYS A 365 23.29 15.95 1.71
CA CYS A 365 22.06 15.69 2.48
C CYS A 365 21.49 16.95 3.17
N SER A 366 20.16 17.12 3.19
CA SER A 366 19.49 18.25 3.85
C SER A 366 19.46 18.10 5.38
N GLU A 367 19.48 19.22 6.10
CA GLU A 367 19.32 19.22 7.56
C GLU A 367 17.93 18.70 7.99
N LEU A 368 16.88 19.01 7.21
CA LEU A 368 15.51 18.55 7.47
C LEU A 368 15.39 17.02 7.43
N PHE A 369 16.12 16.35 6.55
CA PHE A 369 16.18 14.89 6.52
C PHE A 369 16.66 14.30 7.84
N LEU A 370 17.72 14.88 8.41
CA LEU A 370 18.28 14.44 9.69
C LEU A 370 17.31 14.65 10.84
N ILE A 371 16.65 15.80 10.86
CA ILE A 371 15.63 16.13 11.87
C ILE A 371 14.49 15.10 11.81
N ARG A 372 13.93 14.83 10.61
CA ARG A 372 12.81 13.90 10.46
C ARG A 372 13.15 12.47 10.90
N ILE A 373 14.37 12.00 10.59
CA ILE A 373 14.81 10.67 11.06
C ILE A 373 15.01 10.67 12.57
N ALA A 374 15.64 11.70 13.13
CA ALA A 374 15.89 11.79 14.57
C ALA A 374 14.57 11.78 15.38
N GLU A 375 13.58 12.56 14.94
CA GLU A 375 12.24 12.59 15.54
C GLU A 375 11.57 11.22 15.50
N LEU A 376 11.59 10.57 14.34
CA LEU A 376 10.99 9.26 14.16
C LEU A 376 11.64 8.22 15.08
N VAL A 377 12.97 8.13 15.07
CA VAL A 377 13.72 7.18 15.90
C VAL A 377 13.41 7.42 17.38
N PHE A 378 13.44 8.68 17.82
CA PHE A 378 13.19 9.04 19.21
C PHE A 378 11.76 8.70 19.65
N ILE A 379 10.75 9.09 18.86
CA ILE A 379 9.33 8.85 19.18
C ILE A 379 9.01 7.35 19.14
N CYS A 380 9.48 6.61 18.13
CA CYS A 380 9.27 5.17 18.06
C CYS A 380 9.98 4.42 19.20
N TRP A 381 11.16 4.87 19.62
CA TRP A 381 11.84 4.29 20.79
C TRP A 381 11.04 4.54 22.08
N ARG A 382 10.67 5.78 22.34
CA ARG A 382 9.93 6.19 23.55
C ARG A 382 8.59 5.48 23.71
N SER A 383 7.87 5.28 22.60
CA SER A 383 6.59 4.56 22.56
C SER A 383 6.73 3.03 22.60
N GLY A 384 7.96 2.49 22.51
CA GLY A 384 8.23 1.06 22.45
C GLY A 384 7.84 0.42 21.11
N ARG A 385 7.81 1.20 20.03
CA ARG A 385 7.44 0.79 18.67
C ARG A 385 8.64 0.56 17.76
N LEU A 386 9.84 0.96 18.18
CA LEU A 386 11.10 0.60 17.51
C LEU A 386 11.60 -0.76 18.02
N LEU A 387 11.77 -1.71 17.10
CA LEU A 387 12.18 -3.09 17.37
C LEU A 387 13.60 -3.35 16.84
N GLU A 388 14.21 -4.43 17.34
CA GLU A 388 15.48 -4.98 16.82
C GLU A 388 16.66 -3.98 16.86
N CYS A 389 16.76 -3.22 17.94
CA CYS A 389 17.90 -2.34 18.21
C CYS A 389 18.12 -2.14 19.71
N ASP A 390 19.36 -1.82 20.08
CA ASP A 390 19.69 -1.16 21.33
C ASP A 390 20.10 0.31 21.11
N SER A 391 20.33 1.04 22.20
CA SER A 391 20.75 2.45 22.13
C SER A 391 22.11 2.64 21.43
N GLY A 392 22.99 1.65 21.49
CA GLY A 392 24.30 1.67 20.85
C GLY A 392 24.20 1.50 19.33
N ASP A 393 23.30 0.62 18.86
CA ASP A 393 23.00 0.43 17.45
C ASP A 393 22.51 1.72 16.79
N VAL A 394 21.61 2.44 17.47
CA VAL A 394 21.07 3.72 17.01
C VAL A 394 22.17 4.79 16.94
N SER A 395 22.95 4.95 18.01
CA SER A 395 24.08 5.89 18.06
C SER A 395 25.10 5.64 16.94
N ASN A 396 25.48 4.38 16.73
CA ASN A 396 26.43 4.01 15.69
C ASN A 396 25.90 4.33 14.28
N ALA A 397 24.61 4.13 14.03
CA ALA A 397 24.01 4.42 12.72
C ALA A 397 23.85 5.92 12.44
N LEU A 398 23.69 6.75 13.47
CA LEU A 398 23.57 8.20 13.33
C LEU A 398 24.94 8.92 13.25
N ARG A 399 26.02 8.27 13.69
CA ARG A 399 27.40 8.82 13.69
C ARG A 399 27.84 9.49 12.37
N PRO A 400 27.51 8.96 11.17
CA PRO A 400 27.94 9.57 9.91
C PRO A 400 27.39 10.97 9.65
N PHE A 401 26.29 11.38 10.30
CA PHE A 401 25.54 12.61 9.99
C PHE A 401 25.92 13.82 10.86
N SER A 402 27.17 13.85 11.31
CA SER A 402 27.64 14.66 12.44
C SER A 402 27.38 16.17 12.30
N SER A 403 26.36 16.66 13.01
CA SER A 403 26.53 17.77 13.96
C SER A 403 26.29 17.21 15.37
N GLU A 404 27.19 17.49 16.33
CA GLU A 404 27.17 16.86 17.66
C GLU A 404 25.84 17.06 18.43
N GLY A 405 25.09 18.13 18.14
CA GLY A 405 23.88 18.50 18.88
C GLY A 405 22.70 17.54 18.71
N ILE A 406 22.33 17.17 17.47
CA ILE A 406 21.15 16.32 17.22
C ILE A 406 21.38 14.90 17.76
N ILE A 407 22.58 14.36 17.57
CA ILE A 407 22.95 13.04 18.08
C ILE A 407 22.99 13.06 19.61
N GLN A 408 23.56 14.10 20.23
CA GLN A 408 23.56 14.21 21.70
C GLN A 408 22.13 14.28 22.27
N ILE A 409 21.21 15.00 21.62
CA ILE A 409 19.81 15.08 22.04
C ILE A 409 19.13 13.71 21.93
N VAL A 410 19.29 13.02 20.79
CA VAL A 410 18.73 11.69 20.60
C VAL A 410 19.34 10.70 21.60
N GLU A 411 20.67 10.69 21.78
CA GLU A 411 21.36 9.79 22.71
C GLU A 411 20.96 10.02 24.17
N GLN A 412 20.91 11.27 24.63
CA GLN A 412 20.43 11.60 25.98
C GLN A 412 18.98 11.13 26.15
N GLY A 413 18.18 11.30 25.10
CA GLY A 413 16.80 10.84 25.03
C GLY A 413 16.64 9.32 25.10
N LEU A 414 17.55 8.54 24.49
CA LEU A 414 17.51 7.07 24.44
C LEU A 414 18.02 6.41 25.73
N ARG A 415 18.88 7.09 26.51
CA ARG A 415 19.45 6.59 27.78
C ARG A 415 18.48 6.63 28.97
N ILE A 416 17.33 7.31 28.82
CA ILE A 416 16.25 7.47 29.83
C ILE A 416 15.10 6.56 29.44
#